data_AF-A0A931N201-F1
#
_entry.id   AF-A0A931N201-F1
#
_cell.length_a   1.000
_cell.length_b   1.000
_cell.length_c   1.000
_cell.angle_alpha   90.00
_cell.angle_beta   90.00
_cell.angle_gamma   90.00
#
_symmetry.space_group_name_H-M   'P 1'
#
loop_
_entity.id
_entity.type
_entity.pdbx_description
1 polymer ?
#
loop_
_entity_poly.entity_id
_entity_poly.type
_entity_poly.pdbx_seq_one_letter_code
_entity_poly.pdbx_strand_id
1 'polypeptide(L)'
;MAKYLLLKHYRGAPASVNDVPMDRWTPEEIEAHVQYMNDFAARLEGSGEYVSSQALAPGGTWVRSDGAGKPPVTDGPFAETKDLIAGWMIIDVDSYERALELAGELSAAPGAGGDPIHEWLELRPFLTHAPTVTE
;
A
#
# COMPACT_ATOMS: atom_id res chain seq x y z
N MET A 1 -13.16 -13.68 -10.36
CA MET A 1 -12.10 -12.81 -9.83
C MET A 1 -12.60 -11.40 -9.55
N ALA A 2 -12.17 -10.84 -8.42
CA ALA A 2 -12.42 -9.49 -7.96
C ALA A 2 -11.08 -8.85 -7.58
N LYS A 3 -10.95 -7.55 -7.91
CA LYS A 3 -9.72 -6.80 -7.64
C LYS A 3 -9.75 -6.19 -6.26
N TYR A 4 -8.62 -6.28 -5.57
CA TYR A 4 -8.40 -5.67 -4.27
C TYR A 4 -7.14 -4.81 -4.28
N LEU A 5 -7.21 -3.66 -3.62
CA LEU A 5 -6.09 -2.79 -3.29
C LEU A 5 -5.59 -3.15 -1.89
N LEU A 6 -4.30 -3.42 -1.75
CA LEU A 6 -3.60 -3.51 -0.48
C LEU A 6 -2.80 -2.22 -0.33
N LEU A 7 -3.17 -1.37 0.62
CA LEU A 7 -2.56 -0.05 0.83
C LEU A 7 -1.66 -0.05 2.07
N LYS A 8 -0.41 0.40 1.89
CA LYS A 8 0.59 0.58 2.94
C LYS A 8 0.66 2.03 3.38
N HIS A 9 0.97 2.28 4.64
CA HIS A 9 0.98 3.61 5.23
C HIS A 9 2.32 3.93 5.91
N TYR A 10 2.89 5.10 5.60
CA TYR A 10 3.94 5.72 6.41
C TYR A 10 3.38 6.28 7.73
N ARG A 11 2.10 6.69 7.74
CA ARG A 11 1.40 7.24 8.90
C ARG A 11 -0.10 7.02 8.76
N GLY A 12 -0.82 6.90 9.88
CA GLY A 12 -2.30 6.91 9.91
C GLY A 12 -2.94 5.56 10.22
N ALA A 13 -2.22 4.48 9.89
CA ALA A 13 -2.55 3.14 10.37
C ALA A 13 -2.19 2.99 11.87
N PRO A 14 -2.79 2.01 12.57
CA PRO A 14 -2.29 1.60 13.89
C PRO A 14 -0.81 1.21 13.79
N ALA A 15 -0.07 1.36 14.90
CA ALA A 15 1.34 0.97 14.94
C ALA A 15 1.49 -0.52 14.61
N SER A 16 2.50 -0.83 13.78
CA SER A 16 2.91 -2.21 13.52
C SER A 16 3.59 -2.80 14.76
N VAL A 17 3.76 -4.13 14.79
CA VAL A 17 4.47 -4.77 15.92
C VAL A 17 5.95 -4.37 15.90
N ASN A 18 6.55 -4.32 14.72
CA ASN A 18 7.88 -3.77 14.50
C ASN A 18 7.75 -2.46 13.73
N ASP A 19 7.68 -1.35 14.48
CA ASP A 19 7.44 0.02 14.01
C ASP A 19 8.73 0.86 14.00
N VAL A 20 9.86 0.22 13.71
CA VAL A 20 11.13 0.94 13.53
C VAL A 20 11.10 1.64 12.17
N PRO A 21 11.28 2.97 12.10
CA PRO A 21 11.31 3.70 10.84
C PRO A 21 12.39 3.17 9.89
N MET A 22 12.07 3.08 8.59
CA MET A 22 12.95 2.51 7.57
C MET A 22 14.29 3.27 7.41
N ASP A 23 14.37 4.55 7.83
CA ASP A 23 15.62 5.32 7.85
C ASP A 23 16.60 4.87 8.94
N ARG A 24 16.17 3.97 9.84
CA ARG A 24 16.99 3.32 10.87
C ARG A 24 17.33 1.87 10.54
N TRP A 25 16.86 1.35 9.41
CA TRP A 25 17.17 -0.01 8.98
C TRP A 25 18.57 -0.06 8.38
N THR A 26 19.21 -1.22 8.43
CA THR A 26 20.46 -1.45 7.71
C THR A 26 20.20 -1.61 6.21
N PRO A 27 21.21 -1.40 5.34
CA PRO A 27 21.08 -1.69 3.92
C PRO A 27 20.61 -3.13 3.63
N GLU A 28 21.11 -4.10 4.40
CA GLU A 28 20.73 -5.51 4.27
C GLU A 28 19.27 -5.76 4.65
N GLU A 29 18.74 -5.09 5.67
CA GLU A 29 17.33 -5.17 6.06
C GLU A 29 16.42 -4.57 4.97
N ILE A 30 16.84 -3.45 4.37
CA ILE A 30 16.12 -2.84 3.23
C ILE A 30 16.14 -3.78 2.03
N GLU A 31 17.29 -4.37 1.70
CA GLU A 31 17.42 -5.32 0.59
C GLU A 31 16.53 -6.56 0.81
N ALA A 32 16.56 -7.14 2.01
CA ALA A 32 15.72 -8.28 2.37
C ALA A 32 14.21 -7.96 2.26
N HIS A 33 13.80 -6.77 2.71
CA HIS A 33 12.42 -6.31 2.56
C HIS A 33 12.01 -6.17 1.09
N VAL A 34 12.83 -5.51 0.28
CA VAL A 34 12.57 -5.32 -1.15
C VAL A 34 12.54 -6.66 -1.88
N GLN A 35 13.47 -7.57 -1.57
CA GLN A 35 13.49 -8.90 -2.16
C GLN A 35 12.24 -9.69 -1.79
N TYR A 36 11.80 -9.66 -0.53
CA TYR A 36 10.55 -10.29 -0.12
C TYR A 36 9.35 -9.78 -0.93
N MET A 37 9.25 -8.46 -1.12
CA MET A 37 8.18 -7.86 -1.92
C MET A 37 8.21 -8.30 -3.39
N ASN A 38 9.41 -8.41 -3.98
CA ASN A 38 9.60 -8.87 -5.35
C ASN A 38 9.25 -10.36 -5.51
N ASP A 39 9.72 -11.21 -4.59
CA ASP A 39 9.44 -12.65 -4.61
C ASP A 39 7.95 -12.92 -4.42
N PHE A 40 7.29 -12.16 -3.54
CA PHE A 40 5.85 -12.20 -3.36
C PHE A 40 5.12 -11.83 -4.66
N ALA A 41 5.49 -10.72 -5.31
CA ALA A 41 4.90 -10.31 -6.57
C ALA A 41 5.11 -11.35 -7.69
N ALA A 42 6.33 -11.87 -7.85
CA ALA A 42 6.66 -12.88 -8.85
C ALA A 42 5.86 -14.18 -8.66
N ARG A 43 5.62 -14.59 -7.41
CA ARG A 43 4.75 -15.74 -7.11
C ARG A 43 3.30 -15.49 -7.54
N LEU A 44 2.78 -14.29 -7.27
CA LEU A 44 1.43 -13.91 -7.68
C LEU A 44 1.29 -13.74 -9.20
N GLU A 45 2.35 -13.30 -9.89
CA GLU A 45 2.39 -13.31 -11.36
C GLU A 45 2.27 -14.74 -11.88
N GLY A 46 2.99 -15.69 -11.28
CA GLY A 46 2.94 -17.10 -11.64
C GLY A 46 1.56 -17.75 -11.44
N SER A 47 0.79 -17.30 -10.46
CA SER A 47 -0.60 -17.76 -10.24
C SER A 47 -1.64 -16.96 -11.03
N GLY A 48 -1.25 -15.85 -11.68
CA GLY A 48 -2.17 -14.93 -12.34
C GLY A 48 -2.95 -14.01 -11.39
N GLU A 49 -2.57 -13.97 -10.12
CA GLU A 49 -3.22 -13.15 -9.08
C GLU A 49 -2.64 -11.73 -8.99
N TYR A 50 -1.46 -11.48 -9.58
CA TYR A 50 -0.81 -10.15 -9.60
C TYR A 50 -1.40 -9.23 -10.66
N VAL A 51 -1.67 -7.97 -10.30
CA VAL A 51 -2.05 -6.92 -11.26
C VAL A 51 -0.95 -5.86 -11.37
N SER A 52 -0.55 -5.25 -10.26
CA SER A 52 0.42 -4.15 -10.24
C SER A 52 0.78 -3.75 -8.80
N SER A 53 1.97 -3.18 -8.58
CA SER A 53 2.40 -2.62 -7.29
C SER A 53 3.42 -1.49 -7.48
N GLN A 54 3.48 -0.56 -6.52
CA GLN A 54 4.49 0.50 -6.53
C GLN A 54 4.71 1.08 -5.12
N ALA A 55 5.98 1.36 -4.80
CA ALA A 55 6.35 2.18 -3.63
C ALA A 55 6.25 3.68 -3.98
N LEU A 56 5.75 4.48 -3.05
CA LEU A 56 5.56 5.92 -3.22
C LEU A 56 6.59 6.70 -2.39
N ALA A 57 7.01 7.85 -2.89
CA ALA A 57 7.82 8.77 -2.10
C ALA A 57 6.98 9.35 -0.94
N PRO A 58 7.57 9.67 0.21
CA PRO A 58 6.86 10.28 1.34
C PRO A 58 6.41 11.73 1.07
N GLY A 59 6.94 12.37 0.02
CA GLY A 59 6.53 13.70 -0.43
C GLY A 59 5.44 13.64 -1.49
N GLY A 60 4.71 14.75 -1.65
CA GLY A 60 3.65 14.86 -2.65
C GLY A 60 3.13 16.30 -2.77
N THR A 61 2.18 16.52 -3.66
CA THR A 61 1.59 17.84 -3.89
C THR A 61 0.11 17.71 -4.16
N TRP A 62 -0.70 18.54 -3.50
CA TRP A 62 -2.12 18.65 -3.80
C TRP A 62 -2.31 19.48 -5.07
N VAL A 63 -3.04 18.90 -6.03
CA VAL A 63 -3.40 19.56 -7.27
C VAL A 63 -4.91 19.49 -7.44
N ARG A 64 -5.55 20.63 -7.66
CA ARG A 64 -6.98 20.73 -7.93
C ARG A 64 -7.21 21.68 -9.09
N SER A 65 -8.14 21.35 -10.00
CA SER A 65 -8.59 22.29 -11.03
C SER A 65 -9.56 23.33 -10.46
N ASP A 66 -9.42 24.59 -10.88
CA ASP A 66 -10.32 25.70 -10.59
C ASP A 66 -11.24 26.09 -11.79
N GLY A 67 -11.16 25.35 -12.90
CA GLY A 67 -12.04 25.50 -14.06
C GLY A 67 -11.51 26.36 -15.22
N ALA A 68 -10.56 27.28 -15.02
CA ALA A 68 -9.98 28.08 -16.12
C ALA A 68 -8.56 28.61 -15.79
N GLY A 69 -7.53 27.90 -16.25
CA GLY A 69 -6.12 28.27 -16.02
C GLY A 69 -5.26 27.08 -15.58
N LYS A 70 -4.00 27.35 -15.21
CA LYS A 70 -3.17 26.33 -14.53
C LYS A 70 -3.78 26.05 -13.15
N PRO A 71 -3.96 24.77 -12.77
CA PRO A 71 -4.54 24.43 -11.47
C PRO A 71 -3.71 25.08 -10.34
N PRO A 72 -4.32 25.61 -9.27
CA PRO A 72 -3.58 26.02 -8.10
C PRO A 72 -2.76 24.83 -7.59
N VAL A 73 -1.44 25.00 -7.63
CA VAL A 73 -0.47 24.10 -7.00
C VAL A 73 -0.07 24.76 -5.70
N THR A 74 -0.39 24.13 -4.58
CA THR A 74 0.10 24.57 -3.27
C THR A 74 1.15 23.59 -2.79
N ASP A 75 2.30 24.11 -2.35
CA ASP A 75 3.33 23.31 -1.68
C ASP A 75 2.69 22.59 -0.49
N GLY A 76 2.63 21.28 -0.56
CA GLY A 76 2.18 20.46 0.55
C GLY A 76 3.40 19.99 1.35
N PRO A 77 3.58 20.43 2.60
CA PRO A 77 3.61 19.42 3.63
C PRO A 77 2.22 18.78 3.68
N PHE A 78 2.12 17.46 3.89
CA PHE A 78 0.88 16.80 4.32
C PHE A 78 0.52 17.29 5.74
N ALA A 79 0.37 18.59 5.91
CA ALA A 79 0.08 19.24 7.17
C ALA A 79 -1.35 18.86 7.53
N GLU A 80 -1.44 17.92 8.47
CA GLU A 80 -2.65 17.43 9.16
C GLU A 80 -3.50 16.33 8.50
N THR A 81 -3.19 15.83 7.31
CA THR A 81 -3.86 14.61 6.85
C THR A 81 -3.25 13.41 7.56
N LYS A 82 -4.07 12.76 8.39
CA LYS A 82 -3.67 11.68 9.30
C LYS A 82 -3.02 10.49 8.59
N ASP A 83 -3.21 10.35 7.28
CA ASP A 83 -2.82 9.15 6.55
C ASP A 83 -1.85 9.52 5.41
N LEU A 84 -0.61 9.00 5.50
CA LEU A 84 0.41 9.13 4.45
C LEU A 84 0.66 7.76 3.86
N ILE A 85 0.46 7.60 2.55
CA ILE A 85 0.55 6.31 1.85
C ILE A 85 2.00 6.01 1.48
N ALA A 86 2.48 4.81 1.82
CA ALA A 86 3.83 4.34 1.51
C ALA A 86 3.91 3.56 0.19
N GLY A 87 2.81 2.95 -0.23
CA GLY A 87 2.78 2.13 -1.43
C GLY A 87 1.48 1.36 -1.54
N TRP A 88 1.35 0.66 -2.66
CA TRP A 88 0.16 -0.13 -2.95
C TRP A 88 0.50 -1.39 -3.74
N MET A 89 -0.39 -2.37 -3.65
CA MET A 89 -0.45 -3.55 -4.52
C MET A 89 -1.90 -3.83 -4.90
N ILE A 90 -2.11 -4.22 -6.15
CA ILE A 90 -3.41 -4.68 -6.66
C ILE A 90 -3.28 -6.17 -6.96
N ILE A 91 -4.23 -6.94 -6.44
CA ILE A 91 -4.40 -8.36 -6.72
C ILE A 91 -5.76 -8.61 -7.38
N ASP A 92 -5.89 -9.66 -8.20
CA ASP A 92 -7.14 -10.13 -8.79
C ASP A 92 -7.35 -11.59 -8.38
N VAL A 93 -8.28 -11.82 -7.46
CA VAL A 93 -8.44 -13.13 -6.79
C VAL A 93 -9.90 -13.59 -6.81
N ASP A 94 -10.13 -14.88 -6.69
CA ASP A 94 -11.49 -15.45 -6.77
C ASP A 94 -12.34 -15.26 -5.52
N SER A 95 -11.76 -14.88 -4.38
CA SER A 95 -12.51 -14.70 -3.14
C SER A 95 -11.89 -13.64 -2.22
N TYR A 96 -12.71 -13.15 -1.28
CA TYR A 96 -12.26 -12.23 -0.25
C TYR A 96 -11.31 -12.91 0.74
N GLU A 97 -11.55 -14.17 1.05
CA GLU A 97 -10.70 -14.99 1.91
C GLU A 97 -9.29 -15.08 1.33
N ARG A 98 -9.17 -15.29 0.02
CA ARG A 98 -7.87 -15.31 -0.66
C ARG A 98 -7.18 -13.95 -0.60
N ALA A 99 -7.94 -12.86 -0.72
CA ALA A 99 -7.40 -11.51 -0.57
C ALA A 99 -6.86 -11.27 0.86
N LEU A 100 -7.55 -11.76 1.89
CA LEU A 100 -7.11 -11.69 3.28
C LEU A 100 -5.84 -12.52 3.54
N GLU A 101 -5.75 -13.73 2.99
CA GLU A 101 -4.55 -14.56 3.09
C GLU A 101 -3.33 -13.84 2.53
N LEU A 102 -3.45 -13.30 1.31
CA LEU A 102 -2.37 -12.58 0.64
C LEU A 102 -2.00 -11.29 1.36
N ALA A 103 -2.98 -10.56 1.91
CA ALA A 103 -2.72 -9.39 2.74
C ALA A 103 -1.99 -9.76 4.05
N GLY A 104 -2.39 -10.85 4.70
CA GLY A 104 -1.73 -11.35 5.92
C GLY A 104 -0.28 -11.77 5.67
N GLU A 105 0.00 -12.41 4.53
CA GLU A 105 1.36 -12.74 4.12
C GLU A 105 2.17 -11.48 3.86
N LEU A 106 1.67 -10.55 3.03
CA LEU A 106 2.36 -9.30 2.71
C LEU A 106 2.66 -8.43 3.94
N SER A 107 1.76 -8.45 4.94
CA SER A 107 1.90 -7.77 6.22
C SER A 107 3.11 -8.27 7.04
N ALA A 108 3.58 -9.49 6.77
CA ALA A 108 4.68 -10.13 7.48
C ALA A 108 6.05 -9.93 6.80
N ALA A 109 6.18 -8.98 5.86
CA ALA A 109 7.47 -8.65 5.25
C ALA A 109 8.53 -8.34 6.34
N PRO A 110 9.80 -8.75 6.15
CA PRO A 110 10.84 -8.52 7.14
C PRO A 110 11.15 -7.02 7.29
N GLY A 111 11.42 -6.57 8.51
CA GLY A 111 11.81 -5.20 8.83
C GLY A 111 13.09 -5.15 9.66
N ALA A 112 13.17 -4.19 10.60
CA ALA A 112 14.33 -4.05 11.48
C ALA A 112 14.60 -5.34 12.26
N GLY A 113 15.88 -5.74 12.34
CA GLY A 113 16.32 -7.00 12.93
C GLY A 113 16.06 -8.24 12.06
N GLY A 114 15.47 -8.08 10.87
CA GLY A 114 15.01 -9.18 10.01
C GLY A 114 13.68 -9.80 10.46
N ASP A 115 13.07 -9.29 11.53
CA ASP A 115 11.79 -9.77 12.05
C ASP A 115 10.61 -9.21 11.24
N PRO A 116 9.49 -9.95 11.09
CA PRO A 116 8.31 -9.46 10.40
C PRO A 116 7.78 -8.12 10.96
N ILE A 117 7.42 -7.20 10.07
CA ILE A 117 6.86 -5.90 10.46
C ILE A 117 5.49 -6.03 11.13
N HIS A 118 4.67 -6.97 10.66
CA HIS A 118 3.25 -7.08 11.02
C HIS A 118 2.54 -5.73 10.83
N GLU A 119 2.70 -5.15 9.64
CA GLU A 119 2.10 -3.87 9.29
C GLU A 119 0.60 -4.02 9.06
N TRP A 120 -0.17 -2.99 9.41
CA TRP A 120 -1.57 -2.94 9.06
C TRP A 120 -1.72 -2.55 7.59
N LEU A 121 -2.26 -3.46 6.79
CA LEU A 121 -2.64 -3.20 5.42
C LEU A 121 -4.12 -2.84 5.34
N GLU A 122 -4.45 -1.78 4.60
CA GLU A 122 -5.83 -1.51 4.24
C GLU A 122 -6.18 -2.34 3.01
N LEU A 123 -7.03 -3.35 3.18
CA LEU A 123 -7.54 -4.18 2.09
C LEU A 123 -8.87 -3.59 1.59
N ARG A 124 -8.88 -3.07 0.36
CA ARG A 124 -10.07 -2.45 -0.24
C ARG A 124 -10.51 -3.18 -1.51
N PRO A 125 -11.75 -3.64 -1.62
CA PRO A 125 -12.28 -4.09 -2.90
C PRO A 125 -12.40 -2.91 -3.88
N PHE A 126 -12.12 -3.17 -5.15
CA PHE A 126 -12.41 -2.20 -6.21
C PHE A 126 -13.92 -2.05 -6.37
N LEU A 127 -14.37 -0.81 -6.57
CA LEU A 127 -15.77 -0.55 -6.86
C LEU A 127 -16.09 -1.04 -8.27
N THR A 128 -16.91 -2.08 -8.40
CA THR A 128 -17.27 -2.69 -9.68
C THR A 128 -18.58 -2.17 -10.26
N HIS A 129 -19.40 -1.48 -9.46
CA HIS A 129 -20.69 -0.92 -9.85
C HIS A 129 -20.86 0.47 -9.23
N ALA A 130 -21.51 1.39 -9.97
CA ALA A 130 -21.83 2.70 -9.43
C ALA A 130 -22.73 2.55 -8.18
N PRO A 131 -22.51 3.33 -7.11
CA PRO A 131 -23.38 3.30 -5.95
C PRO A 131 -24.78 3.73 -6.40
N THR A 132 -25.75 2.83 -6.28
CA THR A 132 -27.16 3.19 -6.47
C THR A 132 -27.58 4.00 -5.25
N VAL A 133 -27.98 5.25 -5.47
CA VAL A 133 -28.66 6.04 -4.44
C VAL A 133 -30.01 5.37 -4.17
N THR A 134 -30.11 4.66 -3.07
CA THR A 134 -31.42 4.31 -2.48
C THR A 134 -31.96 5.57 -1.82
N GLU A 135 -33.07 6.08 -2.36
CA GLU A 135 -33.90 7.11 -1.71
C GLU A 135 -34.50 6.60 -0.38
#